data_AF-A0A0H5AXN4-F1
#
_entry.id   AF-A0A0H5AXN4-F1
#
_cell.length_a   1.000
_cell.length_b   1.000
_cell.length_c   1.000
_cell.angle_alpha   90.00
_cell.angle_beta   90.00
_cell.angle_gamma   90.00
#
_symmetry.space_group_name_H-M   'P 1'
#
loop_
_entity.id
_entity.type
_entity.pdbx_description
1 polymer ?
#
loop_
_entity_poly.entity_id
_entity_poly.type
_entity_poly.pdbx_seq_one_letter_code
_entity_poly.pdbx_strand_id
1 'polypeptide(L)'
;MDTLAQLKAGQLAGITRLDLSCGLTEFPREIFELADSLEILNLSGNALSKLPDDLHRLPHLRVLFCSDNRFTELPASLGQCAKLSMVGFKANQINHVPAAALPPLLRWLILTDNQISELPDALGERPLLQKLMLAGNQLAHLPESLANCHNLELLRIASNRLTQLPEWLLALPSLTWLAYAGNPVEMAMEVAGDDATPNIPWSELELAEVLGEGASGVIRKALWKPSGKPVAVKLYKGTITSDGSPLHEMQACIAAGLHPNLIKVQGRVFGHPDNQAALVMDLIDPSYRNLAALPSLASCTRDIYEPGVRFSVEVALRMARGIASVGAHLHRHGITHGDLYGHNILWNEAGDCLLGDFGAASFHTTADSVETRALQRIEVRAFGVLLGELLERVESGVNAQWRELQRNCCQPEVMARPGFEEIEALLNQG
;
A
#
# COMPACT_ATOMS: atom_id res chain seq x y z
N MET A 1 -2.59 -13.33 -21.85
CA MET A 1 -3.65 -12.38 -22.24
C MET A 1 -4.57 -13.11 -23.18
N ASP A 2 -5.86 -13.06 -22.90
CA ASP A 2 -6.87 -13.58 -23.80
C ASP A 2 -7.08 -12.58 -24.94
N THR A 3 -7.56 -13.07 -26.09
CA THR A 3 -7.85 -12.22 -27.24
C THR A 3 -9.35 -12.08 -27.46
N LEU A 4 -9.76 -10.93 -27.98
CA LEU A 4 -11.15 -10.72 -28.40
C LEU A 4 -11.59 -11.74 -29.46
N ALA A 5 -10.66 -12.22 -30.30
CA ALA A 5 -10.93 -13.25 -31.29
C ALA A 5 -11.27 -14.61 -30.65
N GLN A 6 -10.53 -15.03 -29.62
CA GLN A 6 -10.82 -16.25 -28.86
C GLN A 6 -12.18 -16.17 -28.17
N LEU A 7 -12.52 -15.01 -27.58
CA LEU A 7 -13.82 -14.77 -26.97
C LEU A 7 -14.95 -14.91 -28.02
N LYS A 8 -14.82 -14.21 -29.16
CA LYS A 8 -15.81 -14.25 -30.25
C LYS A 8 -15.96 -15.62 -30.89
N ALA A 9 -14.90 -16.42 -30.89
CA ALA A 9 -14.92 -17.80 -31.40
C ALA A 9 -15.48 -18.81 -30.38
N GLY A 10 -15.87 -18.38 -29.17
CA GLY A 10 -16.36 -19.27 -28.12
C GLY A 10 -15.29 -20.20 -27.51
N GLN A 11 -14.01 -19.94 -27.78
CA GLN A 11 -12.90 -20.79 -27.33
C GLN A 11 -12.60 -20.66 -25.84
N LEU A 12 -13.22 -19.68 -25.18
CA LEU A 12 -13.04 -19.35 -23.77
C LEU A 12 -14.16 -19.90 -22.87
N ALA A 13 -15.03 -20.76 -23.38
CA ALA A 13 -16.10 -21.34 -22.59
C ALA A 13 -15.58 -22.04 -21.32
N GLY A 14 -16.19 -21.74 -20.17
CA GLY A 14 -15.84 -22.36 -18.88
C GLY A 14 -14.68 -21.73 -18.12
N ILE A 15 -14.02 -20.68 -18.65
CA ILE A 15 -12.97 -19.98 -17.89
C ILE A 15 -13.56 -19.24 -16.69
N THR A 16 -12.77 -19.16 -15.61
CA THR A 16 -13.13 -18.41 -14.39
C THR A 16 -12.49 -17.02 -14.35
N ARG A 17 -11.47 -16.78 -15.18
CA ARG A 17 -10.76 -15.51 -15.29
C ARG A 17 -10.60 -15.13 -16.75
N LEU A 18 -11.03 -13.92 -17.11
CA LEU A 18 -10.85 -13.31 -18.43
C LEU A 18 -10.03 -12.03 -18.31
N ASP A 19 -8.93 -11.93 -19.06
CA ASP A 19 -8.10 -10.73 -19.17
C ASP A 19 -8.10 -10.21 -20.63
N LEU A 20 -8.76 -9.06 -20.87
CA LEU A 20 -8.77 -8.39 -22.18
C LEU A 20 -8.15 -6.99 -22.09
N SER A 21 -7.05 -6.79 -22.81
CA SER A 21 -6.41 -5.48 -23.03
C SER A 21 -6.04 -5.36 -24.51
N CYS A 22 -7.02 -4.99 -25.33
CA CYS A 22 -6.91 -4.98 -26.78
C CYS A 22 -7.52 -3.72 -27.41
N GLY A 23 -7.52 -2.62 -26.67
CA GLY A 23 -8.04 -1.33 -27.13
C GLY A 23 -9.57 -1.28 -27.23
N LEU A 24 -10.27 -2.00 -26.35
CA LEU A 24 -11.73 -2.04 -26.32
C LEU A 24 -12.32 -0.63 -26.13
N THR A 25 -13.19 -0.20 -27.03
CA THR A 25 -13.97 1.05 -26.89
C THR A 25 -15.37 0.80 -26.33
N GLU A 26 -15.82 -0.45 -26.38
CA GLU A 26 -17.11 -0.92 -25.86
C GLU A 26 -16.95 -2.27 -25.17
N PHE A 27 -17.87 -2.58 -24.26
CA PHE A 27 -17.92 -3.89 -23.60
C PHE A 27 -18.32 -4.98 -24.60
N PRO A 28 -17.47 -6.01 -24.83
CA PRO A 28 -17.82 -7.14 -25.70
C PRO A 28 -18.99 -7.93 -25.10
N ARG A 29 -20.13 -7.97 -25.80
CA ARG A 29 -21.34 -8.68 -25.33
C ARG A 29 -21.12 -10.18 -25.19
N GLU A 30 -20.16 -10.74 -25.92
CA GLU A 30 -19.75 -12.14 -25.88
C GLU A 30 -19.19 -12.55 -24.50
N ILE A 31 -18.80 -11.61 -23.63
CA ILE A 31 -18.43 -11.92 -22.24
C ILE A 31 -19.61 -12.56 -21.50
N PHE A 32 -20.86 -12.23 -21.86
CA PHE A 32 -22.04 -12.84 -21.25
C PHE A 32 -22.20 -14.33 -21.57
N GLU A 33 -21.54 -14.84 -22.61
CA GLU A 33 -21.50 -16.30 -22.89
C GLU A 33 -20.66 -17.06 -21.85
N LEU A 34 -19.93 -16.35 -20.99
CA LEU A 34 -19.15 -16.92 -19.88
C LEU A 34 -19.89 -16.84 -18.53
N ALA A 35 -21.17 -16.47 -18.54
CA ALA A 35 -21.95 -16.22 -17.33
C ALA A 35 -21.94 -17.39 -16.32
N ASP A 36 -21.85 -18.63 -16.81
CA ASP A 36 -21.89 -19.84 -15.98
C ASP A 36 -20.60 -20.08 -15.16
N SER A 37 -19.48 -19.43 -15.51
CA SER A 37 -18.17 -19.72 -14.89
C SER A 37 -17.35 -18.48 -14.50
N LEU A 38 -17.59 -17.33 -15.12
CA LEU A 38 -16.70 -16.17 -14.97
C LEU A 38 -16.77 -15.56 -13.57
N GLU A 39 -15.65 -15.59 -12.84
CA GLU A 39 -15.49 -15.01 -11.51
C GLU A 39 -14.64 -13.74 -11.49
N ILE A 40 -13.64 -13.65 -12.37
CA ILE A 40 -12.68 -12.54 -12.43
C ILE A 40 -12.69 -11.96 -13.83
N LEU A 41 -13.07 -10.69 -13.96
CA LEU A 41 -13.03 -9.96 -15.21
C LEU A 41 -12.05 -8.80 -15.12
N ASN A 42 -11.05 -8.78 -15.99
CA ASN A 42 -10.11 -7.68 -16.11
C ASN A 42 -10.16 -7.09 -17.52
N LEU A 43 -10.62 -5.84 -17.58
CA LEU A 43 -10.73 -4.99 -18.76
C LEU A 43 -9.80 -3.78 -18.65
N SER A 44 -8.73 -3.87 -17.86
CA SER A 44 -7.80 -2.75 -17.67
C SER A 44 -6.97 -2.45 -18.94
N GLY A 45 -6.56 -1.20 -19.12
CA GLY A 45 -5.76 -0.78 -20.27
C GLY A 45 -6.55 -0.81 -21.58
N ASN A 46 -7.76 -0.27 -21.58
CA ASN A 46 -8.62 -0.14 -22.76
C ASN A 46 -9.11 1.32 -22.89
N ALA A 47 -10.14 1.55 -23.69
CA ALA A 47 -10.76 2.86 -23.93
C ALA A 47 -12.25 2.87 -23.55
N LEU A 48 -12.66 2.03 -22.60
CA LEU A 48 -14.04 1.92 -22.14
C LEU A 48 -14.44 3.18 -21.37
N SER A 49 -15.64 3.69 -21.63
CA SER A 49 -16.25 4.78 -20.86
C SER A 49 -17.52 4.36 -20.13
N LYS A 50 -18.04 3.15 -20.39
CA LYS A 50 -19.26 2.60 -19.79
C LYS A 50 -19.18 1.09 -19.69
N LEU A 51 -19.93 0.54 -18.74
CA LEU A 51 -20.27 -0.87 -18.66
C LEU A 51 -21.75 -1.05 -19.01
N PRO A 52 -22.18 -2.26 -19.45
CA PRO A 52 -23.59 -2.52 -19.70
C PRO A 52 -24.42 -2.47 -18.41
N ASP A 53 -25.67 -2.02 -18.52
CA ASP A 53 -26.61 -1.98 -17.39
C ASP A 53 -26.95 -3.39 -16.86
N ASP A 54 -26.88 -4.39 -17.73
CA ASP A 54 -27.16 -5.79 -17.45
C ASP A 54 -25.91 -6.60 -17.04
N LEU A 55 -24.89 -5.96 -16.48
CA LEU A 55 -23.66 -6.63 -16.01
C LEU A 55 -23.96 -7.73 -14.97
N HIS A 56 -25.03 -7.59 -14.19
CA HIS A 56 -25.50 -8.58 -13.22
C HIS A 56 -25.84 -9.95 -13.83
N ARG A 57 -25.94 -10.05 -15.17
CA ARG A 57 -26.02 -11.33 -15.91
C ARG A 57 -24.76 -12.19 -15.79
N LEU A 58 -23.70 -11.71 -15.13
CA LEU A 58 -22.56 -12.50 -14.71
C LEU A 58 -22.71 -12.88 -13.21
N PRO A 59 -23.54 -13.89 -12.86
CA PRO A 59 -23.93 -14.17 -11.47
C PRO A 59 -22.80 -14.71 -10.60
N HIS A 60 -21.66 -15.08 -11.21
CA HIS A 60 -20.46 -15.55 -10.53
C HIS A 60 -19.38 -14.49 -10.39
N LEU A 61 -19.56 -13.28 -10.95
CA LEU A 61 -18.55 -12.23 -10.94
C LEU A 61 -18.24 -11.75 -9.52
N ARG A 62 -16.97 -11.88 -9.11
CA ARG A 62 -16.46 -11.52 -7.79
C ARG A 62 -15.44 -10.40 -7.82
N VAL A 63 -14.70 -10.28 -8.92
CA VAL A 63 -13.63 -9.31 -9.12
C VAL A 63 -13.77 -8.65 -10.48
N LEU A 64 -13.78 -7.32 -10.50
CA LEU A 64 -13.78 -6.53 -11.72
C LEU A 64 -12.66 -5.48 -11.68
N PHE A 65 -11.80 -5.49 -12.70
CA PHE A 65 -10.80 -4.46 -12.93
C PHE A 65 -11.04 -3.76 -14.26
N CYS A 66 -11.12 -2.42 -14.22
CA CYS A 66 -11.32 -1.51 -15.34
C CYS A 66 -10.35 -0.32 -15.22
N SER A 67 -9.14 -0.55 -14.70
CA SER A 67 -8.12 0.50 -14.57
C SER A 67 -7.63 0.99 -15.94
N ASP A 68 -7.09 2.20 -16.03
CA ASP A 68 -6.51 2.76 -17.25
C ASP A 68 -7.52 2.72 -18.41
N ASN A 69 -8.68 3.35 -18.20
CA ASN A 69 -9.80 3.49 -19.13
C ASN A 69 -10.27 4.96 -19.17
N ARG A 70 -11.50 5.21 -19.63
CA ARG A 70 -12.08 6.55 -19.82
C ARG A 70 -13.40 6.75 -19.07
N PHE A 71 -13.57 6.08 -17.93
CA PHE A 71 -14.77 6.22 -17.11
C PHE A 71 -14.79 7.60 -16.43
N THR A 72 -15.90 8.31 -16.53
CA THR A 72 -16.14 9.58 -15.82
C THR A 72 -17.05 9.42 -14.60
N GLU A 73 -17.72 8.28 -14.49
CA GLU A 73 -18.52 7.87 -13.33
C GLU A 73 -18.25 6.41 -12.99
N LEU A 74 -18.41 6.03 -11.72
CA LEU A 74 -18.42 4.63 -11.34
C LEU A 74 -19.76 3.99 -11.78
N PRO A 75 -19.78 2.93 -12.64
CA PRO A 75 -21.02 2.43 -13.22
C PRO A 75 -22.02 1.89 -12.19
N ALA A 76 -23.27 2.34 -12.24
CA ALA A 76 -24.32 1.90 -11.31
C ALA A 76 -24.66 0.40 -11.42
N SER A 77 -24.39 -0.24 -12.56
CA SER A 77 -24.63 -1.68 -12.74
C SER A 77 -23.77 -2.57 -11.83
N LEU A 78 -22.66 -2.03 -11.30
CA LEU A 78 -21.82 -2.74 -10.34
C LEU A 78 -22.59 -3.13 -9.07
N GLY A 79 -23.44 -2.25 -8.54
CA GLY A 79 -24.17 -2.53 -7.31
C GLY A 79 -25.21 -3.64 -7.43
N GLN A 80 -25.59 -4.00 -8.67
CA GLN A 80 -26.49 -5.12 -8.94
C GLN A 80 -25.78 -6.48 -8.96
N CYS A 81 -24.45 -6.50 -9.00
CA CYS A 81 -23.66 -7.72 -9.03
C CYS A 81 -23.53 -8.31 -7.61
N ALA A 82 -24.43 -9.21 -7.25
CA ALA A 82 -24.60 -9.70 -5.87
C ALA A 82 -23.36 -10.38 -5.25
N LYS A 83 -22.43 -10.92 -6.05
CA LYS A 83 -21.19 -11.56 -5.58
C LYS A 83 -19.94 -10.67 -5.74
N LEU A 84 -20.09 -9.49 -6.33
CA LEU A 84 -18.97 -8.60 -6.61
C LEU A 84 -18.43 -8.06 -5.29
N SER A 85 -17.14 -8.29 -5.05
CA SER A 85 -16.47 -7.95 -3.80
C SER A 85 -15.21 -7.13 -3.98
N MET A 86 -14.64 -7.13 -5.19
CA MET A 86 -13.43 -6.36 -5.51
C MET A 86 -13.66 -5.57 -6.80
N VAL A 87 -13.49 -4.26 -6.72
CA VAL A 87 -13.76 -3.32 -7.80
C VAL A 87 -12.55 -2.41 -7.93
N GLY A 88 -11.94 -2.36 -9.12
CA GLY A 88 -10.82 -1.44 -9.37
C GLY A 88 -10.97 -0.64 -10.66
N PHE A 89 -10.89 0.68 -10.53
CA PHE A 89 -10.99 1.67 -11.60
C PHE A 89 -9.86 2.71 -11.43
N LYS A 90 -8.62 2.25 -11.20
CA LYS A 90 -7.46 3.15 -11.09
C LYS A 90 -7.22 3.90 -12.40
N ALA A 91 -6.69 5.13 -12.36
CA ALA A 91 -6.27 5.88 -13.55
C ALA A 91 -7.41 6.01 -14.58
N ASN A 92 -8.54 6.55 -14.13
CA ASN A 92 -9.68 6.91 -14.96
C ASN A 92 -9.93 8.43 -14.82
N GLN A 93 -11.13 8.89 -15.16
CA GLN A 93 -11.54 10.29 -15.06
C GLN A 93 -12.78 10.41 -14.15
N ILE A 94 -12.96 9.47 -13.22
CA ILE A 94 -14.17 9.38 -12.40
C ILE A 94 -14.26 10.61 -11.52
N ASN A 95 -15.34 11.37 -11.68
CA ASN A 95 -15.66 12.52 -10.82
C ASN A 95 -16.93 12.30 -9.98
N HIS A 96 -17.69 11.24 -10.27
CA HIS A 96 -18.92 10.90 -9.57
C HIS A 96 -18.98 9.41 -9.20
N VAL A 97 -19.30 9.12 -7.94
CA VAL A 97 -19.48 7.77 -7.40
C VAL A 97 -20.92 7.63 -6.89
N PRO A 98 -21.86 7.13 -7.70
CA PRO A 98 -23.25 6.99 -7.24
C PRO A 98 -23.36 5.89 -6.17
N ALA A 99 -24.24 6.10 -5.19
CA ALA A 99 -24.50 5.10 -4.14
C ALA A 99 -24.87 3.72 -4.70
N ALA A 100 -25.60 3.70 -5.82
CA ALA A 100 -26.02 2.48 -6.52
C ALA A 100 -24.87 1.70 -7.17
N ALA A 101 -23.68 2.27 -7.35
CA ALA A 101 -22.53 1.56 -7.93
C ALA A 101 -21.78 0.68 -6.91
N LEU A 102 -22.12 0.76 -5.63
CA LEU A 102 -21.40 0.06 -4.58
C LEU A 102 -22.05 -1.30 -4.27
N PRO A 103 -21.39 -2.43 -4.57
CA PRO A 103 -21.96 -3.75 -4.34
C PRO A 103 -22.15 -4.06 -2.84
N PRO A 104 -23.14 -4.89 -2.47
CA PRO A 104 -23.42 -5.22 -1.07
C PRO A 104 -22.29 -6.01 -0.39
N LEU A 105 -21.49 -6.77 -1.16
CA LEU A 105 -20.36 -7.56 -0.65
C LEU A 105 -19.00 -6.89 -0.88
N LEU A 106 -18.98 -5.57 -1.10
CA LEU A 106 -17.75 -4.84 -1.38
C LEU A 106 -16.75 -4.97 -0.22
N ARG A 107 -15.58 -5.54 -0.54
CA ARG A 107 -14.42 -5.70 0.34
C ARG A 107 -13.25 -4.82 -0.05
N TRP A 108 -13.07 -4.61 -1.35
CA TRP A 108 -11.94 -3.86 -1.90
C TRP A 108 -12.41 -2.92 -3.00
N LEU A 109 -12.20 -1.62 -2.79
CA LEU A 109 -12.47 -0.57 -3.77
C LEU A 109 -11.18 0.19 -4.11
N ILE A 110 -10.80 0.19 -5.39
CA ILE A 110 -9.67 0.97 -5.92
C ILE A 110 -10.20 2.05 -6.86
N LEU A 111 -10.04 3.30 -6.45
CA LEU A 111 -10.36 4.51 -7.22
C LEU A 111 -9.17 5.47 -7.26
N THR A 112 -7.96 4.97 -7.06
CA THR A 112 -6.71 5.74 -7.17
C THR A 112 -6.62 6.47 -8.51
N ASP A 113 -6.08 7.69 -8.52
CA ASP A 113 -5.82 8.48 -9.72
C ASP A 113 -7.09 8.72 -10.55
N ASN A 114 -8.01 9.49 -9.95
CA ASN A 114 -9.28 9.89 -10.54
C ASN A 114 -9.55 11.38 -10.20
N GLN A 115 -10.78 11.85 -10.38
CA GLN A 115 -11.18 13.25 -10.19
C GLN A 115 -12.29 13.38 -9.14
N ILE A 116 -12.35 12.45 -8.19
CA ILE A 116 -13.45 12.35 -7.21
C ILE A 116 -13.31 13.47 -6.17
N SER A 117 -14.33 14.32 -6.06
CA SER A 117 -14.40 15.36 -5.02
C SER A 117 -15.24 14.95 -3.81
N GLU A 118 -16.14 13.99 -3.97
CA GLU A 118 -17.05 13.51 -2.92
C GLU A 118 -17.31 11.99 -3.03
N LEU A 119 -17.56 11.36 -1.89
CA LEU A 119 -17.95 9.95 -1.81
C LEU A 119 -19.36 9.87 -1.21
N PRO A 120 -20.21 8.92 -1.66
CA PRO A 120 -21.55 8.77 -1.12
C PRO A 120 -21.51 8.19 0.29
N ASP A 121 -22.41 8.65 1.17
CA ASP A 121 -22.56 8.12 2.53
C ASP A 121 -22.83 6.62 2.58
N ALA A 122 -23.43 6.11 1.52
CA ALA A 122 -23.71 4.71 1.41
C ALA A 122 -22.42 3.87 1.58
N LEU A 123 -21.21 4.36 1.24
CA LEU A 123 -19.96 3.62 1.47
C LEU A 123 -19.79 3.13 2.92
N GLY A 124 -20.31 3.87 3.91
CA GLY A 124 -20.34 3.46 5.32
C GLY A 124 -21.21 2.24 5.64
N GLU A 125 -22.15 1.91 4.77
CA GLU A 125 -23.06 0.77 4.91
C GLU A 125 -22.48 -0.54 4.34
N ARG A 126 -21.18 -0.59 4.01
CA ARG A 126 -20.50 -1.76 3.41
C ARG A 126 -19.70 -2.46 4.50
N PRO A 127 -20.31 -3.36 5.30
CA PRO A 127 -19.68 -3.88 6.52
C PRO A 127 -18.45 -4.76 6.23
N LEU A 128 -18.28 -5.22 4.99
CA LEU A 128 -17.16 -6.06 4.58
C LEU A 128 -15.98 -5.26 4.01
N LEU A 129 -16.08 -3.93 3.92
CA LEU A 129 -15.02 -3.11 3.33
C LEU A 129 -13.73 -3.23 4.17
N GLN A 130 -12.65 -3.68 3.53
CA GLN A 130 -11.34 -3.92 4.13
C GLN A 130 -10.25 -3.04 3.53
N LYS A 131 -10.37 -2.71 2.24
CA LYS A 131 -9.35 -1.98 1.49
C LYS A 131 -9.98 -0.88 0.63
N LEU A 132 -9.61 0.37 0.88
CA LEU A 132 -10.10 1.54 0.18
C LEU A 132 -8.93 2.37 -0.34
N MET A 133 -8.78 2.42 -1.67
CA MET A 133 -7.70 3.15 -2.33
C MET A 133 -8.28 4.37 -3.06
N LEU A 134 -7.95 5.56 -2.58
CA LEU A 134 -8.46 6.86 -3.03
C LEU A 134 -7.33 7.86 -3.31
N ALA A 135 -6.07 7.42 -3.33
CA ALA A 135 -4.94 8.31 -3.55
C ALA A 135 -5.02 9.02 -4.92
N GLY A 136 -4.60 10.28 -5.02
CA GLY A 136 -4.66 11.04 -6.28
C GLY A 136 -6.09 11.39 -6.71
N ASN A 137 -6.89 11.94 -5.80
CA ASN A 137 -8.23 12.44 -6.09
C ASN A 137 -8.36 13.91 -5.64
N GLN A 138 -9.59 14.40 -5.53
CA GLN A 138 -9.90 15.80 -5.20
C GLN A 138 -10.70 15.93 -3.89
N LEU A 139 -10.64 14.92 -3.02
CA LEU A 139 -11.44 14.84 -1.80
C LEU A 139 -11.04 15.93 -0.82
N ALA A 140 -11.99 16.77 -0.43
CA ALA A 140 -11.80 17.75 0.65
C ALA A 140 -12.14 17.17 2.03
N HIS A 141 -13.06 16.19 2.07
CA HIS A 141 -13.51 15.49 3.27
C HIS A 141 -13.79 14.02 2.95
N LEU A 142 -13.84 13.19 4.00
CA LEU A 142 -14.35 11.83 3.93
C LEU A 142 -15.77 11.80 4.54
N PRO A 143 -16.71 10.98 4.04
CA PRO A 143 -18.06 10.91 4.60
C PRO A 143 -18.04 10.32 6.02
N GLU A 144 -18.78 10.92 6.94
CA GLU A 144 -18.88 10.51 8.36
C GLU A 144 -19.34 9.06 8.54
N SER A 145 -20.15 8.58 7.60
CA SER A 145 -20.64 7.20 7.55
C SER A 145 -19.52 6.14 7.52
N LEU A 146 -18.30 6.47 7.08
CA LEU A 146 -17.15 5.56 7.11
C LEU A 146 -16.72 5.15 8.53
N ALA A 147 -17.15 5.88 9.56
CA ALA A 147 -17.02 5.46 10.95
C ALA A 147 -17.58 4.05 11.19
N ASN A 148 -18.58 3.62 10.41
CA ASN A 148 -19.21 2.30 10.52
C ASN A 148 -18.38 1.15 9.89
N CYS A 149 -17.33 1.47 9.13
CA CYS A 149 -16.51 0.48 8.44
C CYS A 149 -15.45 -0.14 9.37
N HIS A 150 -15.90 -0.83 10.43
CA HIS A 150 -15.00 -1.42 11.45
C HIS A 150 -14.03 -2.48 10.93
N ASN A 151 -14.26 -3.02 9.73
CA ASN A 151 -13.38 -3.97 9.05
C ASN A 151 -12.35 -3.30 8.13
N LEU A 152 -12.38 -1.97 7.98
CA LEU A 152 -11.43 -1.26 7.13
C LEU A 152 -10.04 -1.34 7.73
N GLU A 153 -9.11 -1.97 7.00
CA GLU A 153 -7.73 -2.18 7.45
C GLU A 153 -6.73 -1.29 6.71
N LEU A 154 -6.99 -1.04 5.43
CA LEU A 154 -6.11 -0.27 4.55
C LEU A 154 -6.88 0.88 3.91
N LEU A 155 -6.43 2.10 4.18
CA LEU A 155 -6.94 3.33 3.57
C LEU A 155 -5.79 4.13 2.92
N ARG A 156 -5.89 4.39 1.61
CA ARG A 156 -4.99 5.32 0.90
C ARG A 156 -5.76 6.54 0.47
N ILE A 157 -5.44 7.68 1.05
CA ILE A 157 -6.05 8.99 0.78
C ILE A 157 -5.00 10.05 0.44
N ALA A 158 -3.76 9.62 0.17
CA ALA A 158 -2.66 10.49 -0.24
C ALA A 158 -3.00 11.34 -1.47
N SER A 159 -2.41 12.53 -1.58
CA SER A 159 -2.58 13.46 -2.71
C SER A 159 -4.05 13.77 -2.99
N ASN A 160 -4.75 14.27 -1.96
CA ASN A 160 -6.10 14.81 -2.02
C ASN A 160 -6.09 16.28 -1.53
N ARG A 161 -7.24 16.81 -1.11
CA ARG A 161 -7.40 18.18 -0.60
C ARG A 161 -7.84 18.21 0.87
N LEU A 162 -7.52 17.16 1.63
CA LEU A 162 -7.91 17.03 3.04
C LEU A 162 -7.14 18.03 3.89
N THR A 163 -7.85 18.91 4.58
CA THR A 163 -7.26 19.87 5.54
C THR A 163 -7.19 19.33 6.97
N GLN A 164 -7.92 18.26 7.25
CA GLN A 164 -7.95 17.57 8.54
C GLN A 164 -8.30 16.09 8.33
N LEU A 165 -7.85 15.24 9.24
CA LEU A 165 -8.31 13.85 9.34
C LEU A 165 -9.53 13.81 10.28
N PRO A 166 -10.60 13.08 9.95
CA PRO A 166 -11.78 13.02 10.82
C PRO A 166 -11.51 12.17 12.07
N GLU A 167 -12.10 12.53 13.20
CA GLU A 167 -11.85 11.86 14.49
C GLU A 167 -12.16 10.36 14.45
N TRP A 168 -13.21 9.95 13.73
CA TRP A 168 -13.58 8.54 13.60
C TRP A 168 -12.48 7.70 12.95
N LEU A 169 -11.66 8.27 12.07
CA LEU A 169 -10.56 7.57 11.40
C LEU A 169 -9.54 7.08 12.43
N LEU A 170 -9.24 7.95 13.41
CA LEU A 170 -8.28 7.72 14.47
C LEU A 170 -8.79 6.71 15.52
N ALA A 171 -10.08 6.38 15.47
CA ALA A 171 -10.72 5.41 16.35
C ALA A 171 -11.12 4.10 15.66
N LEU A 172 -10.86 3.94 14.35
CA LEU A 172 -11.25 2.74 13.62
C LEU A 172 -10.49 1.50 14.14
N PRO A 173 -11.21 0.45 14.59
CA PRO A 173 -10.60 -0.64 15.35
C PRO A 173 -9.68 -1.54 14.51
N SER A 174 -9.93 -1.64 13.20
CA SER A 174 -9.13 -2.50 12.31
C SER A 174 -8.16 -1.73 11.43
N LEU A 175 -8.19 -0.40 11.45
CA LEU A 175 -7.31 0.41 10.59
C LEU A 175 -5.85 0.17 10.99
N THR A 176 -5.03 -0.11 9.98
CA THR A 176 -3.67 -0.63 10.13
C THR A 176 -2.68 0.08 9.22
N TRP A 177 -3.07 0.29 7.97
CA TRP A 177 -2.25 0.92 6.95
C TRP A 177 -2.96 2.14 6.41
N LEU A 178 -2.43 3.31 6.76
CA LEU A 178 -2.98 4.60 6.39
C LEU A 178 -1.90 5.39 5.65
N ALA A 179 -2.22 5.87 4.45
CA ALA A 179 -1.38 6.84 3.73
C ALA A 179 -2.21 8.09 3.42
N TYR A 180 -1.73 9.25 3.85
CA TYR A 180 -2.40 10.54 3.65
C TYR A 180 -1.45 11.65 3.19
N ALA A 181 -0.20 11.32 2.85
CA ALA A 181 0.78 12.30 2.37
C ALA A 181 0.32 13.09 1.14
N GLY A 182 0.81 14.32 0.98
CA GLY A 182 0.42 15.22 -0.10
C GLY A 182 -0.98 15.82 0.06
N ASN A 183 -1.53 15.79 1.27
CA ASN A 183 -2.74 16.54 1.64
C ASN A 183 -2.35 17.82 2.42
N PRO A 184 -3.15 18.90 2.35
CA PRO A 184 -2.93 20.10 3.16
C PRO A 184 -2.77 19.85 4.67
N VAL A 185 -3.41 18.81 5.22
CA VAL A 185 -3.24 18.41 6.64
C VAL A 185 -1.78 18.10 7.03
N GLU A 186 -0.98 17.62 6.08
CA GLU A 186 0.44 17.32 6.28
C GLU A 186 1.32 18.57 6.15
N MET A 187 0.96 19.49 5.25
CA MET A 187 1.74 20.71 4.95
C MET A 187 1.70 21.78 6.04
N ALA A 188 0.91 21.59 7.10
CA ALA A 188 0.97 22.41 8.32
C ALA A 188 2.30 22.23 9.09
N MET A 189 3.22 21.41 8.57
CA MET A 189 4.49 21.09 9.18
C MET A 189 5.67 21.69 8.41
N GLU A 190 6.46 22.49 9.10
CA GLU A 190 7.78 22.91 8.62
C GLU A 190 8.71 21.69 8.66
N VAL A 191 9.06 21.14 7.49
CA VAL A 191 10.19 20.22 7.40
C VAL A 191 11.42 20.98 7.89
N ALA A 192 12.00 20.54 9.02
CA ALA A 192 13.14 21.20 9.63
C ALA A 192 14.25 21.41 8.59
N GLY A 193 14.53 22.68 8.31
CA GLY A 193 15.27 23.16 7.14
C GLY A 193 16.78 22.93 7.13
N ASP A 194 17.28 21.83 7.70
CA ASP A 194 18.67 21.41 7.53
C ASP A 194 18.72 20.05 6.83
N ASP A 195 18.40 20.08 5.55
CA ASP A 195 18.56 18.95 4.64
C ASP A 195 20.05 18.72 4.36
N ALA A 196 20.73 18.08 5.31
CA ALA A 196 22.15 17.71 5.22
C ALA A 196 22.40 16.54 4.24
N THR A 197 21.38 16.14 3.47
CA THR A 197 21.49 15.05 2.49
C THR A 197 22.48 15.44 1.39
N PRO A 198 23.55 14.67 1.17
CA PRO A 198 24.51 14.97 0.11
C PRO A 198 23.86 15.00 -1.28
N ASN A 199 24.28 15.95 -2.11
CA ASN A 199 24.00 15.93 -3.55
C ASN A 199 25.08 15.09 -4.25
N ILE A 200 24.67 14.05 -4.95
CA ILE A 200 25.54 13.17 -5.72
C ILE A 200 25.32 13.48 -7.21
N PRO A 201 26.30 14.06 -7.92
CA PRO A 201 26.18 14.33 -9.34
C PRO A 201 25.89 13.07 -10.15
N TRP A 202 24.93 13.14 -11.07
CA TRP A 202 24.62 12.02 -11.97
C TRP A 202 25.83 11.54 -12.76
N SER A 203 26.72 12.47 -13.14
CA SER A 203 27.96 12.18 -13.84
C SER A 203 28.94 11.33 -13.04
N GLU A 204 28.77 11.19 -11.72
CA GLU A 204 29.58 10.32 -10.86
C GLU A 204 29.05 8.89 -10.76
N LEU A 205 27.86 8.62 -11.28
CA LEU A 205 27.21 7.31 -11.23
C LEU A 205 27.38 6.57 -12.56
N GLU A 206 27.81 5.32 -12.49
CA GLU A 206 27.82 4.40 -13.62
C GLU A 206 26.78 3.31 -13.38
N LEU A 207 25.62 3.41 -14.04
CA LEU A 207 24.53 2.46 -13.86
C LEU A 207 24.85 1.11 -14.53
N ALA A 208 24.39 0.04 -13.90
CA ALA A 208 24.54 -1.33 -14.37
C ALA A 208 23.16 -2.01 -14.47
N GLU A 209 23.04 -3.25 -14.00
CA GLU A 209 21.81 -4.04 -14.04
C GLU A 209 20.65 -3.43 -13.24
N VAL A 210 19.42 -3.74 -13.66
CA VAL A 210 18.20 -3.44 -12.88
C VAL A 210 18.10 -4.46 -11.75
N LEU A 211 17.94 -3.97 -10.51
CA LEU A 211 17.76 -4.79 -9.32
C LEU A 211 16.27 -5.03 -9.01
N GLY A 212 15.41 -4.07 -9.37
CA GLY A 212 13.97 -4.19 -9.19
C GLY A 212 13.23 -3.04 -9.87
N GLU A 213 11.96 -3.25 -10.18
CA GLU A 213 11.08 -2.23 -10.74
C GLU A 213 9.70 -2.34 -10.08
N GLY A 214 9.16 -1.19 -9.68
CA GLY A 214 7.85 -1.06 -9.06
C GLY A 214 7.05 0.11 -9.61
N ALA A 215 5.94 0.40 -8.93
CA ALA A 215 5.05 1.51 -9.28
C ALA A 215 5.74 2.87 -9.11
N SER A 216 6.57 3.04 -8.07
CA SER A 216 7.21 4.32 -7.78
C SER A 216 8.53 4.55 -8.52
N GLY A 217 9.14 3.51 -9.10
CA GLY A 217 10.46 3.67 -9.71
C GLY A 217 11.15 2.39 -10.18
N VAL A 218 12.36 2.58 -10.70
CA VAL A 218 13.30 1.51 -11.07
C VAL A 218 14.53 1.61 -10.18
N ILE A 219 14.93 0.51 -9.57
CA ILE A 219 16.15 0.41 -8.77
C ILE A 219 17.22 -0.25 -9.65
N ARG A 220 18.35 0.44 -9.84
CA ARG A 220 19.50 -0.05 -10.59
C ARG A 220 20.71 -0.15 -9.70
N LYS A 221 21.55 -1.15 -9.94
CA LYS A 221 22.89 -1.15 -9.38
C LYS A 221 23.71 -0.06 -10.07
N ALA A 222 24.62 0.57 -9.34
CA ALA A 222 25.57 1.50 -9.92
C ALA A 222 26.92 1.45 -9.19
N LEU A 223 27.96 1.94 -9.86
CA LEU A 223 29.25 2.26 -9.24
C LEU A 223 29.30 3.76 -8.97
N TRP A 224 29.55 4.15 -7.72
CA TRP A 224 29.83 5.55 -7.39
C TRP A 224 31.33 5.83 -7.59
N LYS A 225 31.66 6.43 -8.74
CA LYS A 225 33.04 6.50 -9.27
C LYS A 225 34.08 7.11 -8.32
N PRO A 226 33.83 8.23 -7.60
CA PRO A 226 34.83 8.82 -6.71
C PRO A 226 35.28 7.90 -5.57
N SER A 227 34.37 7.05 -5.07
CA SER A 227 34.68 6.12 -3.97
C SER A 227 34.96 4.70 -4.44
N GLY A 228 34.62 4.36 -5.69
CA GLY A 228 34.64 2.98 -6.20
C GLY A 228 33.63 2.07 -5.48
N LYS A 229 32.68 2.63 -4.73
CA LYS A 229 31.71 1.88 -3.94
C LYS A 229 30.53 1.44 -4.80
N PRO A 230 30.11 0.16 -4.75
CA PRO A 230 28.85 -0.28 -5.35
C PRO A 230 27.66 0.26 -4.53
N VAL A 231 26.67 0.81 -5.22
CA VAL A 231 25.47 1.44 -4.64
C VAL A 231 24.22 0.99 -5.40
N ALA A 232 23.05 1.23 -4.81
CA ALA A 232 21.77 1.14 -5.49
C ALA A 232 21.27 2.56 -5.80
N VAL A 233 20.72 2.76 -7.00
CA VAL A 233 20.13 4.03 -7.44
C VAL A 233 18.65 3.79 -7.72
N LYS A 234 17.77 4.38 -6.92
CA LYS A 234 16.32 4.36 -7.13
C LYS A 234 15.92 5.58 -7.96
N LEU A 235 15.53 5.34 -9.21
CA LEU A 235 15.01 6.33 -10.14
C LEU A 235 13.48 6.40 -9.99
N TYR A 236 12.95 7.53 -9.57
CA TYR A 236 11.50 7.68 -9.34
C TYR A 236 10.74 7.98 -10.64
N LYS A 237 9.56 7.39 -10.79
CA LYS A 237 8.62 7.69 -11.88
C LYS A 237 7.86 8.99 -11.54
N GLY A 238 7.40 9.74 -12.55
CA GLY A 238 6.71 11.03 -12.35
C GLY A 238 5.21 10.93 -12.06
N THR A 239 4.65 9.72 -12.00
CA THR A 239 3.21 9.47 -11.87
C THR A 239 2.80 9.17 -10.43
N ILE A 240 1.57 9.50 -10.05
CA ILE A 240 1.00 9.10 -8.76
C ILE A 240 0.92 7.56 -8.66
N THR A 241 1.22 7.00 -7.48
CA THR A 241 1.08 5.57 -7.21
C THR A 241 -0.20 5.30 -6.41
N SER A 242 -0.44 4.02 -6.07
CA SER A 242 -1.48 3.63 -5.11
C SER A 242 -1.30 4.26 -3.72
N ASP A 243 -0.08 4.63 -3.39
CA ASP A 243 0.37 4.88 -2.02
C ASP A 243 0.67 6.36 -1.78
N GLY A 244 1.06 7.07 -2.84
CA GLY A 244 1.32 8.50 -2.78
C GLY A 244 2.11 8.99 -4.00
N SER A 245 2.73 10.16 -3.87
CA SER A 245 3.62 10.66 -4.91
C SER A 245 5.07 10.18 -4.65
N PRO A 246 5.82 9.79 -5.70
CA PRO A 246 7.21 9.36 -5.56
C PRO A 246 8.15 10.42 -4.92
N LEU A 247 7.79 11.71 -4.99
CA LEU A 247 8.54 12.77 -4.32
C LEU A 247 8.35 12.76 -2.80
N HIS A 248 7.13 12.48 -2.31
CA HIS A 248 6.90 12.32 -0.86
C HIS A 248 7.65 11.09 -0.34
N GLU A 249 7.65 9.99 -1.10
CA GLU A 249 8.46 8.81 -0.77
C GLU A 249 9.95 9.18 -0.60
N MET A 250 10.51 9.92 -1.56
CA MET A 250 11.89 10.36 -1.50
C MET A 250 12.15 11.22 -0.26
N GLN A 251 11.26 12.16 0.05
CA GLN A 251 11.37 13.02 1.23
C GLN A 251 11.28 12.21 2.53
N ALA A 252 10.37 11.25 2.62
CA ALA A 252 10.24 10.37 3.78
C ALA A 252 11.49 9.49 3.98
N CYS A 253 12.04 8.92 2.90
CA CYS A 253 13.30 8.17 2.95
C CYS A 253 14.45 9.02 3.52
N ILE A 254 14.52 10.29 3.13
CA ILE A 254 15.54 11.23 3.62
C ILE A 254 15.30 11.60 5.07
N ALA A 255 14.08 12.01 5.41
CA ALA A 255 13.70 12.49 6.74
C ALA A 255 13.75 11.37 7.81
N ALA A 256 13.57 10.12 7.39
CA ALA A 256 13.77 8.95 8.24
C ALA A 256 15.22 8.86 8.76
N GLY A 257 16.20 9.49 8.10
CA GLY A 257 17.57 9.55 8.59
C GLY A 257 18.27 8.19 8.70
N LEU A 258 19.25 8.09 9.60
CA LEU A 258 20.06 6.88 9.77
C LEU A 258 19.49 5.99 10.88
N HIS A 259 19.28 4.73 10.55
CA HIS A 259 18.90 3.69 11.50
C HIS A 259 19.50 2.33 11.08
N PRO A 260 19.95 1.47 12.02
CA PRO A 260 20.56 0.17 11.69
C PRO A 260 19.66 -0.77 10.87
N ASN A 261 18.35 -0.63 11.03
CA ASN A 261 17.34 -1.44 10.34
C ASN A 261 16.62 -0.69 9.20
N LEU A 262 17.21 0.40 8.70
CA LEU A 262 16.76 1.09 7.49
C LEU A 262 17.82 1.01 6.40
N ILE A 263 17.39 1.00 5.13
CA ILE A 263 18.30 1.09 4.00
C ILE A 263 18.93 2.49 3.99
N LYS A 264 20.24 2.58 4.20
CA LYS A 264 20.94 3.86 4.27
C LYS A 264 20.86 4.63 2.95
N VAL A 265 20.32 5.84 3.02
CA VAL A 265 20.39 6.83 1.94
C VAL A 265 21.78 7.49 1.96
N GLN A 266 22.49 7.41 0.84
CA GLN A 266 23.81 8.06 0.66
C GLN A 266 23.68 9.51 0.21
N GLY A 267 22.65 9.81 -0.59
CA GLY A 267 22.41 11.16 -1.09
C GLY A 267 21.34 11.18 -2.18
N ARG A 268 20.97 12.40 -2.60
CA ARG A 268 20.09 12.61 -3.75
C ARG A 268 20.90 12.77 -5.02
N VAL A 269 20.38 12.29 -6.13
CA VAL A 269 20.98 12.52 -7.45
C VAL A 269 20.73 13.96 -7.87
N PHE A 270 21.77 14.63 -8.38
CA PHE A 270 21.69 15.95 -8.97
C PHE A 270 22.13 15.94 -10.44
N GLY A 271 21.44 16.70 -11.30
CA GLY A 271 21.81 16.85 -12.71
C GLY A 271 21.51 15.64 -13.60
N HIS A 272 20.45 14.88 -13.31
CA HIS A 272 19.97 13.84 -14.22
C HIS A 272 19.55 14.46 -15.57
N PRO A 273 19.92 13.88 -16.73
CA PRO A 273 19.63 14.45 -18.06
C PRO A 273 18.15 14.77 -18.30
N ASP A 274 17.26 13.89 -17.83
CA ASP A 274 15.81 14.05 -17.96
C ASP A 274 15.16 14.74 -16.74
N ASN A 275 15.96 15.35 -15.85
CA ASN A 275 15.51 15.94 -14.59
C ASN A 275 14.70 14.97 -13.70
N GLN A 276 15.02 13.68 -13.78
CA GLN A 276 14.36 12.63 -13.00
C GLN A 276 14.87 12.65 -11.56
N ALA A 277 13.94 12.61 -10.59
CA ALA A 277 14.28 12.48 -9.18
C ALA A 277 14.85 11.09 -8.88
N ALA A 278 15.92 11.03 -8.08
CA ALA A 278 16.53 9.76 -7.71
C ALA A 278 17.32 9.82 -6.39
N LEU A 279 17.37 8.69 -5.69
CA LEU A 279 18.19 8.49 -4.50
C LEU A 279 19.29 7.48 -4.75
N VAL A 280 20.46 7.75 -4.17
CA VAL A 280 21.54 6.77 -4.02
C VAL A 280 21.43 6.16 -2.63
N MET A 281 21.45 4.84 -2.56
CA MET A 281 21.28 4.04 -1.36
C MET A 281 22.39 3.01 -1.26
N ASP A 282 22.60 2.44 -0.08
CA ASP A 282 23.49 1.29 0.05
C ASP A 282 23.00 0.11 -0.79
N LEU A 283 23.94 -0.54 -1.48
CA LEU A 283 23.66 -1.80 -2.14
C LEU A 283 23.48 -2.86 -1.05
N ILE A 284 22.33 -3.53 -1.10
CA ILE A 284 21.95 -4.52 -0.10
C ILE A 284 22.70 -5.82 -0.35
N ASP A 285 23.15 -6.45 0.72
CA ASP A 285 23.86 -7.72 0.65
C ASP A 285 22.95 -8.81 0.04
N PRO A 286 23.45 -9.65 -0.90
CA PRO A 286 22.64 -10.68 -1.56
C PRO A 286 22.04 -11.74 -0.63
N SER A 287 22.48 -11.85 0.62
CA SER A 287 21.87 -12.71 1.63
C SER A 287 20.48 -12.25 2.08
N TYR A 288 20.13 -10.98 1.83
CA TYR A 288 18.82 -10.44 2.14
C TYR A 288 17.79 -10.82 1.08
N ARG A 289 16.58 -11.13 1.54
CA ARG A 289 15.41 -11.44 0.70
C ARG A 289 14.15 -10.85 1.33
N ASN A 290 13.10 -10.66 0.54
CA ASN A 290 11.81 -10.22 1.06
C ASN A 290 11.28 -11.24 2.08
N LEU A 291 10.74 -10.75 3.20
CA LEU A 291 10.17 -11.59 4.25
C LEU A 291 8.87 -12.27 3.79
N ALA A 292 8.09 -11.59 2.95
CA ALA A 292 6.89 -12.14 2.35
C ALA A 292 6.66 -11.60 0.93
N ALA A 293 5.71 -12.21 0.22
CA ALA A 293 5.16 -11.70 -1.03
C ALA A 293 3.90 -10.85 -0.76
N LEU A 294 3.55 -10.04 -1.75
CA LEU A 294 2.39 -9.14 -1.71
C LEU A 294 1.08 -9.87 -1.38
N PRO A 295 0.07 -9.17 -0.80
CA PRO A 295 -1.25 -9.72 -0.60
C PRO A 295 -1.91 -10.19 -1.90
N SER A 296 -2.75 -11.23 -1.82
CA SER A 296 -3.53 -11.74 -2.95
C SER A 296 -4.96 -11.20 -2.91
N LEU A 297 -5.72 -11.46 -3.99
CA LEU A 297 -7.18 -11.31 -3.98
C LEU A 297 -7.82 -12.07 -2.81
N ALA A 298 -7.31 -13.27 -2.47
CA ALA A 298 -7.89 -14.06 -1.38
C ALA A 298 -7.64 -13.43 0.01
N SER A 299 -6.39 -13.05 0.28
CA SER A 299 -5.99 -12.48 1.58
C SER A 299 -6.41 -11.03 1.76
N CYS A 300 -6.63 -10.29 0.66
CA CYS A 300 -6.97 -8.87 0.58
C CYS A 300 -5.90 -7.91 1.12
N THR A 301 -5.47 -8.11 2.36
CA THR A 301 -4.60 -7.23 3.15
C THR A 301 -3.56 -8.00 3.98
N ARG A 302 -3.42 -9.32 3.80
CA ARG A 302 -2.36 -10.12 4.46
C ARG A 302 -1.33 -10.58 3.45
N ASP A 303 -0.07 -10.49 3.83
CA ASP A 303 1.05 -10.95 3.02
C ASP A 303 1.06 -12.46 2.87
N ILE A 304 1.70 -12.92 1.80
CA ILE A 304 1.78 -14.34 1.47
C ILE A 304 3.21 -14.80 1.70
N TYR A 305 3.38 -15.76 2.59
CA TYR A 305 4.69 -16.34 2.87
C TYR A 305 4.84 -17.64 2.08
N GLU A 306 6.07 -17.96 1.71
CA GLU A 306 6.35 -19.23 1.03
C GLU A 306 5.90 -20.41 1.92
N PRO A 307 5.21 -21.42 1.32
CA PRO A 307 4.79 -22.59 2.06
C PRO A 307 5.97 -23.28 2.75
N GLY A 308 5.87 -23.46 4.07
CA GLY A 308 6.90 -24.15 4.85
C GLY A 308 8.02 -23.27 5.39
N VAL A 309 8.03 -21.96 5.15
CA VAL A 309 8.96 -21.04 5.83
C VAL A 309 8.78 -21.14 7.34
N ARG A 310 9.89 -21.37 8.05
CA ARG A 310 9.96 -21.47 9.51
C ARG A 310 11.13 -20.67 10.06
N PHE A 311 10.95 -20.17 11.29
CA PHE A 311 11.96 -19.41 12.01
C PHE A 311 12.23 -20.05 13.37
N SER A 312 13.47 -19.90 13.86
CA SER A 312 13.71 -20.02 15.29
C SER A 312 13.06 -18.82 15.99
N VAL A 313 12.76 -18.97 17.30
CA VAL A 313 12.19 -17.87 18.07
C VAL A 313 13.15 -16.67 18.14
N GLU A 314 14.45 -16.93 18.21
CA GLU A 314 15.49 -15.89 18.26
C GLU A 314 15.51 -15.07 16.97
N VAL A 315 15.42 -15.72 15.81
CA VAL A 315 15.39 -15.06 14.49
C VAL A 315 14.12 -14.22 14.34
N ALA A 316 12.95 -14.78 14.67
CA ALA A 316 11.68 -14.05 14.60
C ALA A 316 11.66 -12.83 15.53
N LEU A 317 12.15 -12.98 16.77
CA LEU A 317 12.21 -11.87 17.73
C LEU A 317 13.27 -10.83 17.36
N ARG A 318 14.39 -11.23 16.74
CA ARG A 318 15.39 -10.28 16.23
C ARG A 318 14.79 -9.38 15.15
N MET A 319 14.04 -9.95 14.21
CA MET A 319 13.32 -9.17 13.20
C MET A 319 12.26 -8.27 13.85
N ALA A 320 11.44 -8.81 14.76
CA ALA A 320 10.43 -8.02 15.46
C ALA A 320 11.04 -6.83 16.25
N ARG A 321 12.16 -7.04 16.94
CA ARG A 321 12.92 -5.96 17.62
C ARG A 321 13.40 -4.91 16.63
N GLY A 322 14.00 -5.32 15.52
CA GLY A 322 14.49 -4.40 14.49
C GLY A 322 13.37 -3.52 13.94
N ILE A 323 12.21 -4.10 13.63
CA ILE A 323 11.06 -3.35 13.11
C ILE A 323 10.41 -2.46 14.17
N ALA A 324 10.30 -2.92 15.42
CA ALA A 324 9.81 -2.07 16.52
C ALA A 324 10.73 -0.86 16.75
N SER A 325 12.05 -1.07 16.69
CA SER A 325 13.06 -0.01 16.81
C SER A 325 12.94 1.00 15.67
N VAL A 326 12.73 0.55 14.43
CA VAL A 326 12.43 1.45 13.30
C VAL A 326 11.14 2.23 13.53
N GLY A 327 10.07 1.58 13.99
CA GLY A 327 8.80 2.25 14.29
C GLY A 327 8.97 3.39 15.31
N ALA A 328 9.66 3.12 16.43
CA ALA A 328 9.98 4.14 17.43
C ALA A 328 10.85 5.27 16.83
N HIS A 329 11.81 4.92 15.98
CA HIS A 329 12.65 5.89 15.30
C HIS A 329 11.87 6.81 14.37
N LEU A 330 10.99 6.27 13.52
CA LEU A 330 10.16 7.05 12.61
C LEU A 330 9.19 7.96 13.38
N HIS A 331 8.56 7.45 14.44
CA HIS A 331 7.62 8.22 15.27
C HIS A 331 8.29 9.42 15.94
N ARG A 332 9.54 9.27 16.41
CA ARG A 332 10.35 10.38 16.94
C ARG A 332 10.68 11.45 15.88
N HIS A 333 10.71 11.07 14.61
CA HIS A 333 10.92 12.00 13.48
C HIS A 333 9.60 12.55 12.92
N GLY A 334 8.46 12.23 13.53
CA GLY A 334 7.15 12.68 13.05
C GLY A 334 6.72 11.98 11.76
N ILE A 335 7.11 10.72 11.58
CA ILE A 335 6.83 9.92 10.38
C ILE A 335 6.06 8.67 10.80
N THR A 336 4.94 8.41 10.13
CA THR A 336 4.33 7.07 10.04
C THR A 336 4.66 6.48 8.68
N HIS A 337 5.10 5.22 8.64
CA HIS A 337 5.43 4.52 7.39
C HIS A 337 4.19 4.20 6.55
N GLY A 338 3.05 3.90 7.18
CA GLY A 338 1.76 3.71 6.49
C GLY A 338 1.63 2.42 5.66
N ASP A 339 2.70 1.62 5.54
CA ASP A 339 2.79 0.38 4.77
C ASP A 339 3.76 -0.64 5.39
N LEU A 340 3.76 -0.73 6.72
CA LEU A 340 4.58 -1.70 7.45
C LEU A 340 4.04 -3.12 7.20
N TYR A 341 4.69 -3.83 6.28
CA TYR A 341 4.34 -5.18 5.81
C TYR A 341 5.59 -6.04 5.70
N GLY A 342 5.43 -7.37 5.72
CA GLY A 342 6.51 -8.32 5.47
C GLY A 342 7.12 -8.19 4.07
N HIS A 343 6.33 -7.88 3.05
CA HIS A 343 6.87 -7.68 1.69
C HIS A 343 7.77 -6.44 1.55
N ASN A 344 7.67 -5.49 2.48
CA ASN A 344 8.53 -4.30 2.57
C ASN A 344 9.72 -4.49 3.52
N ILE A 345 9.88 -5.69 4.08
CA ILE A 345 10.97 -6.04 4.99
C ILE A 345 11.90 -7.01 4.29
N LEU A 346 13.16 -6.63 4.18
CA LEU A 346 14.25 -7.50 3.77
C LEU A 346 14.85 -8.16 5.01
N TRP A 347 15.19 -9.44 4.94
CA TRP A 347 15.81 -10.17 6.04
C TRP A 347 16.85 -11.20 5.59
N ASN A 348 17.75 -11.60 6.48
CA ASN A 348 18.74 -12.66 6.27
C ASN A 348 18.60 -13.81 7.30
N GLU A 349 19.34 -14.90 7.13
CA GLU A 349 19.24 -16.09 8.01
C GLU A 349 19.60 -15.82 9.48
N ALA A 350 20.36 -14.76 9.77
CA ALA A 350 20.68 -14.35 11.13
C ALA A 350 19.52 -13.60 11.82
N GLY A 351 18.47 -13.23 11.07
CA GLY A 351 17.36 -12.41 11.53
C GLY A 351 17.65 -10.91 11.52
N ASP A 352 18.73 -10.46 10.86
CA ASP A 352 18.88 -9.03 10.57
C ASP A 352 17.84 -8.63 9.53
N CYS A 353 17.26 -7.44 9.72
CA CYS A 353 16.22 -6.95 8.83
C CYS A 353 16.40 -5.47 8.48
N LEU A 354 15.92 -5.11 7.28
CA LEU A 354 15.86 -3.75 6.78
C LEU A 354 14.44 -3.46 6.33
N LEU A 355 13.84 -2.40 6.85
CA LEU A 355 12.57 -1.87 6.36
C LEU A 355 12.84 -0.91 5.18
N GLY A 356 12.02 -1.02 4.15
CA GLY A 356 12.03 -0.14 2.98
C GLY A 356 10.62 0.17 2.48
N ASP A 357 10.56 0.82 1.30
CA ASP A 357 9.33 1.30 0.64
C ASP A 357 8.53 2.32 1.46
N PHE A 358 8.97 3.58 1.39
CA PHE A 358 8.28 4.70 2.04
C PHE A 358 7.18 5.31 1.15
N GLY A 359 6.69 4.57 0.14
CA GLY A 359 5.68 5.06 -0.81
C GLY A 359 4.40 5.59 -0.16
N ALA A 360 4.08 5.07 1.02
CA ALA A 360 2.89 5.36 1.81
C ALA A 360 3.15 6.27 3.02
N ALA A 361 4.42 6.62 3.25
CA ALA A 361 4.82 7.32 4.46
C ALA A 361 4.17 8.70 4.50
N SER A 362 3.75 9.11 5.69
CA SER A 362 3.10 10.39 5.93
C SER A 362 3.72 11.07 7.14
N PHE A 363 3.78 12.40 7.11
CA PHE A 363 4.32 13.23 8.18
C PHE A 363 3.20 13.66 9.14
N HIS A 364 3.53 13.73 10.43
CA HIS A 364 2.69 14.28 11.50
C HIS A 364 3.53 15.07 12.50
N THR A 365 2.92 16.03 13.21
CA THR A 365 3.65 16.84 14.20
C THR A 365 4.33 15.96 15.25
N THR A 366 5.53 16.38 15.68
CA THR A 366 6.27 15.71 16.77
C THR A 366 5.75 16.11 18.15
N ALA A 367 4.87 17.11 18.22
CA ALA A 367 4.17 17.45 19.44
C ALA A 367 3.24 16.30 19.86
N ASP A 368 3.32 15.90 21.12
CA ASP A 368 2.43 14.90 21.70
C ASP A 368 0.99 15.45 21.75
N SER A 369 0.09 14.79 21.03
CA SER A 369 -1.33 15.10 20.98
C SER A 369 -2.13 13.80 20.91
N VAL A 370 -3.45 13.89 21.11
CA VAL A 370 -4.33 12.71 20.95
C VAL A 370 -4.25 12.18 19.52
N GLU A 371 -4.23 13.08 18.54
CA GLU A 371 -4.16 12.72 17.12
C GLU A 371 -2.83 12.04 16.76
N THR A 372 -1.69 12.59 17.17
CA THR A 372 -0.38 12.01 16.85
C THR A 372 -0.22 10.65 17.50
N ARG A 373 -0.64 10.49 18.76
CA ARG A 373 -0.66 9.17 19.41
C ARG A 373 -1.55 8.18 18.68
N ALA A 374 -2.76 8.59 18.26
CA ALA A 374 -3.66 7.69 17.54
C ALA A 374 -3.08 7.23 16.20
N LEU A 375 -2.46 8.13 15.42
CA LEU A 375 -1.76 7.79 14.18
C LEU A 375 -0.65 6.77 14.43
N GLN A 376 0.17 6.99 15.46
CA GLN A 376 1.21 6.04 15.86
C GLN A 376 0.62 4.68 16.25
N ARG A 377 -0.49 4.66 16.99
CA ARG A 377 -1.18 3.43 17.42
C ARG A 377 -1.89 2.69 16.28
N ILE A 378 -2.26 3.37 15.20
CA ILE A 378 -2.70 2.72 13.96
C ILE A 378 -1.56 1.88 13.40
N GLU A 379 -0.36 2.44 13.28
CA GLU A 379 0.82 1.73 12.77
C GLU A 379 1.29 0.60 13.70
N VAL A 380 1.13 0.74 15.01
CA VAL A 380 1.39 -0.36 15.96
C VAL A 380 0.56 -1.60 15.65
N ARG A 381 -0.68 -1.46 15.13
CA ARG A 381 -1.45 -2.62 14.69
C ARG A 381 -0.76 -3.34 13.53
N ALA A 382 -0.12 -2.61 12.61
CA ALA A 382 0.62 -3.21 11.50
C ALA A 382 1.78 -4.08 12.02
N PHE A 383 2.50 -3.57 13.01
CA PHE A 383 3.50 -4.35 13.73
C PHE A 383 2.89 -5.57 14.42
N GLY A 384 1.74 -5.43 15.09
CA GLY A 384 1.03 -6.54 15.70
C GLY A 384 0.63 -7.64 14.71
N VAL A 385 0.19 -7.26 13.50
CA VAL A 385 -0.11 -8.20 12.41
C VAL A 385 1.17 -8.93 11.98
N LEU A 386 2.25 -8.19 11.70
CA LEU A 386 3.56 -8.76 11.37
C LEU A 386 4.08 -9.72 12.46
N LEU A 387 3.98 -9.33 13.73
CA LEU A 387 4.39 -10.16 14.85
C LEU A 387 3.56 -11.45 14.90
N GLY A 388 2.25 -11.38 14.68
CA GLY A 388 1.39 -12.56 14.57
C GLY A 388 1.85 -13.50 13.45
N GLU A 389 2.12 -12.95 12.27
CA GLU A 389 2.62 -13.71 11.12
C GLU A 389 3.97 -14.37 11.41
N LEU A 390 4.90 -13.66 12.04
CA LEU A 390 6.19 -14.22 12.46
C LEU A 390 6.01 -15.36 13.47
N LEU A 391 5.20 -15.15 14.52
CA LEU A 391 4.98 -16.13 15.59
C LEU A 391 4.28 -17.41 15.10
N GLU A 392 3.37 -17.31 14.12
CA GLU A 392 2.76 -18.48 13.47
C GLU A 392 3.77 -19.38 12.74
N ARG A 393 4.94 -18.84 12.39
CA ARG A 393 6.01 -19.52 11.65
C ARG A 393 7.16 -19.96 12.56
N VAL A 394 7.06 -19.74 13.87
CA VAL A 394 8.04 -20.25 14.84
C VAL A 394 7.69 -21.69 15.23
N GLU A 395 8.66 -22.60 15.12
CA GLU A 395 8.44 -24.04 15.36
C GLU A 395 8.18 -24.38 16.83
N SER A 396 8.93 -23.76 17.74
CA SER A 396 8.81 -23.96 19.19
C SER A 396 9.41 -22.77 19.95
N GLY A 397 9.11 -22.64 21.24
CA GLY A 397 9.68 -21.57 22.09
C GLY A 397 8.89 -20.26 22.13
N VAL A 398 7.75 -20.17 21.42
CA VAL A 398 6.83 -19.02 21.58
C VAL A 398 6.18 -19.07 22.96
N ASN A 399 6.53 -18.11 23.82
CA ASN A 399 5.94 -17.96 25.14
C ASN A 399 4.60 -17.19 25.09
N ALA A 400 3.88 -17.15 26.22
CA ALA A 400 2.61 -16.45 26.32
C ALA A 400 2.74 -14.93 26.18
N GLN A 401 3.88 -14.37 26.61
CA GLN A 401 4.17 -12.93 26.59
C GLN A 401 4.18 -12.37 25.17
N TRP A 402 4.78 -13.06 24.20
CA TRP A 402 4.82 -12.57 22.80
C TRP A 402 3.45 -12.60 22.13
N ARG A 403 2.63 -13.61 22.45
CA ARG A 403 1.24 -13.64 21.99
C ARG A 403 0.38 -12.58 22.67
N GLU A 404 0.67 -12.24 23.91
CA GLU A 404 0.00 -11.14 24.61
C GLU A 404 0.37 -9.78 24.03
N LEU A 405 1.65 -9.54 23.77
CA LEU A 405 2.12 -8.35 23.06
C LEU A 405 1.43 -8.21 21.70
N GLN A 406 1.36 -9.29 20.92
CA GLN A 406 0.65 -9.32 19.64
C GLN A 406 -0.82 -8.92 19.81
N ARG A 407 -1.54 -9.51 20.78
CA ARG A 407 -2.93 -9.15 21.06
C ARG A 407 -3.08 -7.69 21.47
N ASN A 408 -2.19 -7.18 22.31
CA ASN A 408 -2.21 -5.78 22.77
C ASN A 408 -1.95 -4.79 21.63
N CYS A 409 -1.11 -5.15 20.65
CA CYS A 409 -0.90 -4.34 19.45
C CYS A 409 -2.13 -4.34 18.51
N CYS A 410 -2.88 -5.44 18.46
CA CYS A 410 -4.01 -5.62 17.54
C CYS A 410 -5.39 -5.36 18.17
N GLN A 411 -5.45 -4.95 19.44
CA GLN A 411 -6.72 -4.77 20.13
C GLN A 411 -7.52 -3.55 19.58
N PRO A 412 -8.86 -3.57 19.68
CA PRO A 412 -9.73 -2.67 18.93
C PRO A 412 -9.71 -1.22 19.42
N GLU A 413 -9.40 -0.94 20.69
CA GLU A 413 -9.32 0.42 21.21
C GLU A 413 -7.95 1.03 20.84
N VAL A 414 -7.90 1.83 19.78
CA VAL A 414 -6.66 2.37 19.21
C VAL A 414 -5.72 2.94 20.28
N MET A 415 -6.24 3.76 21.19
CA MET A 415 -5.43 4.44 22.22
C MET A 415 -4.88 3.54 23.32
N ALA A 416 -5.43 2.34 23.51
CA ALA A 416 -4.92 1.38 24.49
C ALA A 416 -3.84 0.44 23.91
N ARG A 417 -3.50 0.58 22.62
CA ARG A 417 -2.34 -0.13 22.03
C ARG A 417 -1.05 0.47 22.62
N PRO A 418 0.01 -0.32 22.83
CA PRO A 418 1.28 0.19 23.33
C PRO A 418 2.00 1.03 22.28
N GLY A 419 2.99 1.84 22.68
CA GLY A 419 3.87 2.56 21.76
C GLY A 419 5.06 1.74 21.31
N PHE A 420 5.72 2.13 20.22
CA PHE A 420 6.89 1.40 19.76
C PHE A 420 8.04 1.43 20.77
N GLU A 421 8.23 2.50 21.53
CA GLU A 421 9.21 2.55 22.61
C GLU A 421 8.90 1.54 23.72
N GLU A 422 7.62 1.36 24.06
CA GLU A 422 7.16 0.37 25.04
C GLU A 422 7.34 -1.05 24.51
N ILE A 423 7.00 -1.28 23.24
CA ILE A 423 7.18 -2.56 22.54
C ILE A 423 8.66 -2.93 22.49
N GLU A 424 9.53 -2.00 22.11
CA GLU A 424 10.98 -2.20 22.05
C GLU A 424 11.54 -2.56 23.43
N ALA A 425 11.13 -1.84 24.48
CA ALA A 425 11.52 -2.15 25.85
C ALA A 425 11.07 -3.56 26.29
N LEU A 426 9.85 -3.99 25.94
CA LEU A 426 9.34 -5.32 26.24
C LEU A 426 10.10 -6.42 25.50
N LEU A 427 10.41 -6.20 24.21
CA LEU A 427 11.14 -7.17 23.41
C LEU A 427 12.60 -7.29 23.83
N ASN A 428 13.21 -6.26 24.41
CA ASN A 428 14.59 -6.29 24.90
C ASN A 428 14.74 -6.99 26.27
N GLN A 429 13.63 -7.24 26.99
CA GLN A 429 13.64 -7.86 28.32
C GLN A 429 13.47 -9.39 28.31
N GLY A 430 12.95 -9.97 27.24
CA GLY A 430 12.85 -11.42 27.04
C GLY A 430 13.59 -11.85 25.79
#